data_AF-A0A2J6HD89-F1
#
_entry.id   AF-A0A2J6HD89-F1
#
_cell.length_a   1.000
_cell.length_b   1.000
_cell.length_c   1.000
_cell.angle_alpha   90.00
_cell.angle_beta   90.00
_cell.angle_gamma   90.00
#
_symmetry.space_group_name_H-M   'P 1'
#
loop_
_entity.id
_entity.type
_entity.pdbx_description
1 polymer ?
#
loop_
_entity_poly.entity_id
_entity_poly.type
_entity_poly.pdbx_seq_one_letter_code
_entity_poly.pdbx_strand_id
1 'polypeptide(L)'
;MLFLRLIKESFLFAISAILVNRLRTVLTITGITIGIFSVIIVFTVVDSMKNQITTSIEELGSNVVFVQKWPWEFRSDFEWWEYIKRPVPKFAEMEDLQKRMQTAEDIAFMSSTSSDVEYLDNKISRTGVAGISEDYNKVFVFDIAQGRYFSSSEFNNGVPVCIIGAAVAKNLFFQTDPIG
;
A
#
# COMPACT_ATOMS: atom_id res chain seq x y z
N MET A 1 -42.93 -40.41 23.10
CA MET A 1 -42.00 -41.47 22.62
C MET A 1 -42.31 -41.97 21.20
N LEU A 2 -43.55 -41.95 20.73
CA LEU A 2 -43.91 -42.41 19.36
C LEU A 2 -43.27 -41.58 18.24
N PHE A 3 -43.20 -40.26 18.41
CA PHE A 3 -42.63 -39.31 17.44
C PHE A 3 -41.15 -39.57 17.12
N LEU A 4 -40.34 -39.84 18.16
CA LEU A 4 -38.90 -40.16 18.04
C LEU A 4 -38.67 -41.47 17.28
N ARG A 5 -39.58 -42.44 17.44
CA ARG A 5 -39.49 -43.74 16.77
C ARG A 5 -39.85 -43.63 15.28
N LEU A 6 -40.89 -42.85 14.97
CA LEU A 6 -41.29 -42.53 13.59
C LEU A 6 -40.18 -41.79 12.83
N ILE A 7 -39.57 -40.75 13.42
CA ILE A 7 -38.45 -40.04 12.81
C ILE A 7 -37.26 -40.97 12.55
N LYS A 8 -36.95 -41.86 13.49
CA LYS A 8 -35.86 -42.84 13.34
C LYS A 8 -36.12 -43.82 12.20
N GLU A 9 -37.34 -44.33 12.07
CA GLU A 9 -37.69 -45.23 10.96
C GLU A 9 -37.71 -44.50 9.62
N SER A 10 -38.27 -43.29 9.54
CA SER A 10 -38.23 -42.48 8.30
C SER A 10 -36.80 -42.16 7.86
N PHE A 11 -35.89 -41.88 8.79
CA PHE A 11 -34.48 -41.63 8.48
C PHE A 11 -33.75 -42.89 8.00
N LEU A 12 -33.96 -44.03 8.65
CA LEU A 12 -33.43 -45.33 8.21
C LEU A 12 -33.95 -45.71 6.81
N PHE A 13 -35.22 -45.42 6.54
CA PHE A 13 -35.84 -45.65 5.24
C PHE A 13 -35.22 -44.75 4.15
N ALA A 14 -35.00 -43.46 4.46
CA ALA A 14 -34.33 -42.52 3.56
C ALA A 14 -32.89 -42.92 3.23
N ILE A 15 -32.11 -43.35 4.23
CA ILE A 15 -30.75 -43.88 4.03
C ILE A 15 -30.77 -45.12 3.14
N SER A 16 -31.70 -46.05 3.39
CA SER A 16 -31.83 -47.26 2.59
C SER A 16 -32.17 -46.93 1.13
N ALA A 17 -33.06 -45.98 0.90
CA ALA A 17 -33.41 -45.51 -0.46
C ALA A 17 -32.21 -44.88 -1.19
N ILE A 18 -31.37 -44.13 -0.50
CA ILE A 18 -30.11 -43.57 -1.03
C ILE A 18 -29.13 -44.69 -1.43
N LEU A 19 -28.99 -45.72 -0.59
CA LEU A 19 -28.09 -46.85 -0.83
C LEU A 19 -28.53 -47.76 -1.99
N VAL A 20 -29.83 -47.84 -2.28
CA VAL A 20 -30.39 -48.59 -3.42
C VAL A 20 -30.11 -47.89 -4.75
N ASN A 21 -30.19 -46.55 -4.79
CA ASN A 21 -29.98 -45.76 -6.01
C ASN A 21 -28.66 -44.97 -6.01
N ARG A 22 -27.54 -45.68 -5.75
CA ARG A 22 -26.20 -45.07 -5.59
C ARG A 22 -25.81 -44.13 -6.74
N LEU A 23 -26.03 -44.53 -7.99
CA LEU A 23 -25.67 -43.72 -9.16
C LEU A 23 -26.39 -42.37 -9.17
N ARG A 24 -27.71 -42.39 -8.92
CA ARG A 24 -28.51 -41.17 -8.91
C ARG A 24 -28.07 -40.24 -7.77
N THR A 25 -27.92 -40.78 -6.57
CA THR A 25 -27.54 -39.98 -5.40
C THR A 25 -26.16 -39.36 -5.55
N VAL A 26 -25.17 -40.12 -6.06
CA VAL A 26 -23.83 -39.58 -6.35
C VAL A 26 -23.90 -38.46 -7.38
N LEU A 27 -24.60 -38.65 -8.50
CA LEU A 27 -24.70 -37.64 -9.55
C LEU A 27 -25.36 -36.34 -9.04
N THR A 28 -26.42 -36.46 -8.23
CA THR A 28 -27.10 -35.28 -7.66
C THR A 28 -26.24 -34.53 -6.64
N ILE A 29 -25.53 -35.25 -5.76
CA ILE A 29 -24.68 -34.63 -4.75
C ILE A 29 -23.47 -33.96 -5.40
N THR A 30 -22.83 -34.63 -6.37
CA THR A 30 -21.71 -34.04 -7.12
C THR A 30 -22.15 -32.81 -7.90
N GLY A 31 -23.34 -32.81 -8.51
CA GLY A 31 -23.86 -31.62 -9.20
C GLY A 31 -24.07 -30.44 -8.26
N ILE A 32 -24.70 -30.66 -7.11
CA ILE A 32 -24.95 -29.61 -6.10
C ILE A 32 -23.63 -29.09 -5.51
N THR A 33 -22.70 -29.98 -5.17
CA THR A 33 -21.40 -29.59 -4.61
C THR A 33 -20.59 -28.78 -5.61
N ILE A 34 -20.43 -29.23 -6.85
CA ILE A 34 -19.72 -28.46 -7.89
C ILE A 34 -20.38 -27.09 -8.10
N GLY A 35 -21.71 -27.01 -8.11
CA GLY A 35 -22.43 -25.74 -8.22
C GLY A 35 -22.09 -24.78 -7.08
N ILE A 36 -22.18 -25.23 -5.83
CA ILE A 36 -21.87 -24.41 -4.65
C ILE A 36 -20.38 -24.01 -4.64
N PHE A 37 -19.47 -24.94 -4.93
CA PHE A 37 -18.04 -24.66 -5.01
C PHE A 37 -17.74 -23.61 -6.08
N SER A 38 -18.38 -23.70 -7.25
CA SER A 38 -18.15 -22.73 -8.33
C SER A 38 -18.53 -21.31 -7.91
N VAL A 39 -19.67 -21.15 -7.22
CA VAL A 39 -20.12 -19.84 -6.72
C VAL A 39 -19.19 -19.31 -5.63
N ILE A 40 -18.78 -20.16 -4.68
CA ILE A 40 -17.86 -19.76 -3.60
C ILE A 40 -16.51 -19.33 -4.18
N ILE A 41 -15.94 -20.11 -5.11
CA ILE A 41 -14.65 -19.78 -5.74
C ILE A 41 -14.70 -18.43 -6.43
N VAL A 42 -15.72 -18.19 -7.25
CA VAL A 42 -15.86 -16.90 -7.96
C VAL A 42 -16.00 -15.76 -6.97
N PHE A 43 -16.79 -15.92 -5.91
CA PHE A 43 -16.96 -14.89 -4.89
C PHE A 43 -15.66 -14.59 -4.14
N THR A 44 -14.94 -15.62 -3.70
CA THR A 44 -13.66 -15.47 -3.01
C THR A 44 -12.60 -14.83 -3.89
N VAL A 45 -12.52 -15.21 -5.18
CA VAL A 45 -11.57 -14.60 -6.12
C VAL A 45 -11.89 -13.12 -6.31
N VAL A 46 -13.16 -12.77 -6.53
CA VAL A 46 -13.57 -11.37 -6.69
C VAL A 46 -13.29 -10.55 -5.43
N ASP A 47 -13.59 -11.07 -4.25
CA ASP A 47 -13.36 -10.38 -2.98
C ASP A 47 -11.86 -10.22 -2.69
N SER A 48 -11.07 -11.26 -2.96
CA SER A 48 -9.61 -11.21 -2.84
C SER A 48 -9.00 -10.17 -3.78
N MET A 49 -9.45 -10.14 -5.04
CA MET A 49 -8.98 -9.14 -6.02
C MET A 49 -9.37 -7.73 -5.58
N LYS A 50 -10.60 -7.54 -5.10
CA LYS A 50 -11.07 -6.25 -4.58
C LYS A 50 -10.20 -5.80 -3.41
N ASN A 51 -9.96 -6.67 -2.43
CA ASN A 51 -9.14 -6.34 -1.27
C ASN A 51 -7.70 -6.03 -1.68
N GLN A 52 -7.12 -6.81 -2.59
CA GLN A 52 -5.77 -6.55 -3.08
C GLN A 52 -5.65 -5.19 -3.80
N ILE A 53 -6.64 -4.85 -4.63
CA ILE A 53 -6.69 -3.52 -5.28
C ILE A 53 -6.85 -2.42 -4.23
N THR A 54 -7.73 -2.60 -3.24
CA THR A 54 -7.93 -1.63 -2.16
C THR A 54 -6.65 -1.43 -1.36
N THR A 55 -5.99 -2.49 -0.90
CA THR A 55 -4.73 -2.41 -0.14
C THR A 55 -3.62 -1.76 -0.96
N SER A 56 -3.44 -2.12 -2.23
CA SER A 56 -2.44 -1.46 -3.09
C SER A 56 -2.73 0.02 -3.32
N ILE A 57 -3.99 0.44 -3.32
CA ILE A 57 -4.36 1.86 -3.41
C ILE A 57 -4.14 2.57 -2.06
N GLU A 58 -4.40 1.91 -0.94
CA GLU A 58 -4.13 2.44 0.41
C GLU A 58 -2.63 2.64 0.63
N GLU A 59 -1.78 1.71 0.19
CA GLU A 59 -0.31 1.82 0.20
C GLU A 59 0.20 3.03 -0.58
N LEU A 60 -0.52 3.46 -1.63
CA LEU A 60 -0.18 4.68 -2.37
C LEU A 60 -0.49 5.97 -1.60
N GLY A 61 -1.05 5.88 -0.38
CA GLY A 61 -1.41 7.03 0.43
C GLY A 61 -2.71 7.66 -0.06
N SER A 62 -3.82 6.93 0.08
CA SER A 62 -5.16 7.39 -0.32
C SER A 62 -5.65 8.63 0.45
N ASN A 63 -4.95 9.02 1.51
CA ASN A 63 -5.26 10.16 2.38
C ASN A 63 -4.15 11.23 2.43
N VAL A 64 -3.32 11.35 1.38
CA VAL A 64 -2.24 12.36 1.35
C VAL A 64 -2.62 13.53 0.45
N VAL A 65 -2.63 14.74 1.01
CA VAL A 65 -2.87 15.97 0.26
C VAL A 65 -1.54 16.67 -0.02
N PHE A 66 -1.17 16.77 -1.29
CA PHE A 66 0.03 17.48 -1.71
C PHE A 66 -0.23 18.97 -1.86
N VAL A 67 0.52 19.78 -1.11
CA VAL A 67 0.51 21.24 -1.21
C VAL A 67 1.82 21.70 -1.82
N GLN A 68 1.79 22.10 -3.09
CA GLN A 68 2.97 22.57 -3.81
C GLN A 68 2.65 23.72 -4.78
N LYS A 69 3.66 24.52 -5.07
CA LYS A 69 3.55 25.67 -5.98
C LYS A 69 3.24 25.24 -7.43
N TRP A 70 3.99 24.25 -7.91
CA TRP A 70 3.94 23.80 -9.31
C TRP A 70 2.90 22.70 -9.49
N PRO A 71 2.15 22.70 -10.60
CA PRO A 71 1.25 21.61 -10.89
C PRO A 71 2.05 20.35 -11.26
N TRP A 72 1.45 19.17 -11.03
CA TRP A 72 2.01 17.90 -11.51
C TRP A 72 2.07 17.84 -13.05
N GLU A 73 1.06 18.44 -13.70
CA GLU A 73 0.99 18.57 -15.15
C GLU A 73 0.60 19.99 -15.52
N PHE A 74 1.33 20.57 -16.46
CA PHE A 74 0.97 21.86 -17.06
C PHE A 74 -0.21 21.65 -18.00
N ARG A 75 -1.43 21.96 -17.53
CA ARG A 75 -2.63 21.97 -18.36
C ARG A 75 -2.70 23.28 -19.14
N SER A 76 -3.12 23.22 -20.41
CA SER A 76 -3.23 24.42 -21.27
C SER A 76 -4.30 25.42 -20.81
N ASP A 77 -5.14 25.01 -19.87
CA ASP A 77 -6.18 25.79 -19.19
C ASP A 77 -5.58 26.95 -18.37
N PHE A 78 -4.43 26.73 -17.73
CA PHE A 78 -3.83 27.71 -16.83
C PHE A 78 -2.58 28.34 -17.43
N GLU A 79 -2.51 29.66 -17.31
CA GLU A 79 -1.37 30.43 -17.78
C GLU A 79 -0.18 30.29 -16.81
N TRP A 80 1.00 29.95 -17.34
CA TRP A 80 2.19 29.63 -16.55
C TRP A 80 2.61 30.76 -15.58
N TRP A 81 2.35 32.03 -15.93
CA TRP A 81 2.67 33.19 -15.11
C TRP A 81 1.85 33.29 -13.83
N GLU A 82 0.65 32.69 -13.77
CA GLU A 82 -0.14 32.67 -12.53
C GLU A 82 0.47 31.75 -11.48
N TYR A 83 1.06 30.62 -11.91
CA TYR A 83 1.79 29.73 -11.01
C TYR A 83 3.00 30.41 -10.38
N ILE A 84 3.67 31.32 -11.09
CA ILE A 84 4.84 32.06 -10.56
C ILE A 84 4.44 32.95 -9.39
N LYS A 85 3.26 33.56 -9.43
CA LYS A 85 2.74 34.43 -8.37
C LYS A 85 2.43 33.66 -7.08
N ARG A 86 2.31 32.33 -7.13
CA ARG A 86 2.04 31.51 -5.94
C ARG A 86 3.25 31.53 -4.99
N PRO A 87 3.03 31.72 -3.68
CA PRO A 87 4.09 31.63 -2.69
C PRO A 87 4.65 30.19 -2.66
N VAL A 88 5.94 30.07 -2.35
CA VAL A 88 6.58 28.77 -2.15
C VAL A 88 6.33 28.34 -0.70
N PRO A 89 5.81 27.13 -0.45
CA PRO A 89 5.65 26.62 0.90
C PRO A 89 6.98 26.62 1.65
N LYS A 90 6.98 27.16 2.87
CA LYS A 90 8.18 27.23 3.72
C LYS A 90 8.12 26.17 4.81
N PHE A 91 9.28 25.69 5.24
CA PHE A 91 9.37 24.74 6.36
C PHE A 91 8.73 25.28 7.65
N ALA A 92 8.87 26.58 7.95
CA ALA A 92 8.25 27.19 9.13
C ALA A 92 6.70 27.14 9.13
N GLU A 93 6.07 27.09 7.96
CA GLU A 93 4.61 27.01 7.85
C GLU A 93 4.08 25.63 8.26
N MET A 94 4.94 24.59 8.22
CA MET A 94 4.58 23.25 8.68
C MET A 94 4.21 23.25 10.17
N GLU A 95 5.01 23.92 11.01
CA GLU A 95 4.77 23.96 12.46
C GLU A 95 3.46 24.71 12.79
N ASP A 96 3.18 25.79 12.07
CA ASP A 96 1.93 26.54 12.20
C ASP A 96 0.71 25.71 11.76
N LEU A 97 0.84 24.94 10.68
CA LEU A 97 -0.21 24.04 10.21
C LEU A 97 -0.44 22.89 11.20
N GLN A 98 0.62 22.30 11.75
CA GLN A 98 0.51 21.20 12.71
C GLN A 98 -0.21 21.63 13.99
N LYS A 99 -0.04 22.88 14.43
CA LYS A 99 -0.75 23.42 15.60
C LYS A 99 -2.22 23.75 15.32
N ARG A 100 -2.58 24.08 14.08
CA ARG A 100 -3.92 24.59 13.71
C ARG A 100 -4.83 23.51 13.13
N MET A 101 -4.27 22.51 12.45
CA MET A 101 -5.05 21.46 11.82
C MET A 101 -5.47 20.42 12.85
N GLN A 102 -6.79 20.15 12.91
CA GLN A 102 -7.35 19.10 13.77
C GLN A 102 -7.73 17.83 12.99
N THR A 103 -7.80 17.93 11.66
CA THR A 103 -8.23 16.82 10.78
C THR A 103 -7.04 16.05 10.19
N ALA A 104 -5.87 16.68 10.10
CA ALA A 104 -4.66 16.01 9.62
C ALA A 104 -4.00 15.27 10.79
N GLU A 105 -3.73 13.99 10.60
CA GLU A 105 -3.06 13.14 11.61
C GLU A 105 -1.58 13.49 11.70
N ASP A 106 -0.90 13.58 10.55
CA ASP A 106 0.49 14.00 10.44
C ASP A 106 0.66 14.97 9.28
N ILE A 107 1.65 15.85 9.41
CA ILE A 107 2.05 16.79 8.35
C ILE A 107 3.53 16.58 8.12
N ALA A 108 3.93 16.50 6.85
CA ALA A 108 5.33 16.36 6.48
C ALA A 108 5.71 17.41 5.44
N PHE A 109 6.96 17.85 5.50
CA PHE A 109 7.57 18.73 4.51
C PHE A 109 8.54 17.94 3.64
N MET A 110 8.47 18.14 2.33
CA MET A 110 9.36 17.51 1.37
C MET A 110 9.89 18.57 0.40
N SER A 111 11.19 18.57 0.18
CA SER A 111 11.86 19.35 -0.86
C SER A 111 12.62 18.40 -1.77
N SER A 112 12.22 18.31 -3.03
CA SER A 112 12.88 17.45 -4.01
C SER A 112 13.77 18.27 -4.95
N THR A 113 14.93 17.71 -5.26
CA THR A 113 15.87 18.19 -6.26
C THR A 113 16.36 17.01 -7.09
N SER A 114 16.96 17.26 -8.25
CA SER A 114 17.65 16.23 -9.03
C SER A 114 19.14 16.52 -9.02
N SER A 115 19.94 15.53 -8.63
CA SER A 115 21.39 15.64 -8.59
C SER A 115 22.04 14.38 -9.11
N ASP A 116 23.30 14.49 -9.51
CA ASP A 116 24.13 13.34 -9.79
C ASP A 116 24.60 12.73 -8.47
N VAL A 117 24.52 11.40 -8.35
CA VAL A 117 24.95 10.63 -7.18
C VAL A 117 26.06 9.69 -7.62
N GLU A 118 27.16 9.67 -6.86
CA GLU A 118 28.36 8.91 -7.18
C GLU A 118 28.84 8.15 -5.94
N TYR A 119 29.28 6.91 -6.16
CA TYR A 119 29.97 6.10 -5.18
C TYR A 119 31.15 5.41 -5.86
N LEU A 120 32.37 5.80 -5.47
CA LEU A 120 33.61 5.34 -6.09
C LEU A 120 33.55 5.50 -7.62
N ASP A 121 33.73 4.43 -8.39
CA ASP A 121 33.70 4.46 -9.86
C ASP A 121 32.27 4.42 -10.46
N ASN A 122 31.23 4.29 -9.63
CA ASN A 122 29.85 4.18 -10.08
C ASN A 122 29.13 5.52 -9.97
N LYS A 123 28.56 5.98 -11.09
CA LYS A 123 27.81 7.24 -11.14
C LYS A 123 26.41 7.03 -11.72
N ILE A 124 25.42 7.62 -11.04
CA ILE A 124 24.03 7.68 -11.49
C ILE A 124 23.64 9.15 -11.65
N SER A 125 23.45 9.56 -12.90
CA SER A 125 23.04 10.92 -13.21
C SER A 125 21.54 11.13 -13.00
N ARG A 126 21.16 12.36 -12.63
CA ARG A 126 19.76 12.81 -12.50
C ARG A 126 18.93 11.95 -11.54
N THR A 127 19.52 11.59 -10.40
CA THR A 127 18.82 10.92 -9.31
C THR A 127 17.98 11.94 -8.52
N GLY A 128 16.73 11.59 -8.23
CA GLY A 128 15.88 12.39 -7.35
C GLY A 128 16.40 12.34 -5.91
N VAL A 129 16.72 13.49 -5.35
CA VAL A 129 17.11 13.66 -3.95
C VAL A 129 16.01 14.43 -3.25
N ALA A 130 15.41 13.84 -2.22
CA ALA A 130 14.37 14.49 -1.43
C ALA A 130 14.88 14.75 -0.01
N GLY A 131 14.87 16.01 0.41
CA GLY A 131 14.94 16.40 1.81
C GLY A 131 13.55 16.26 2.42
N ILE A 132 13.44 15.43 3.45
CA ILE A 132 12.17 15.11 4.11
C ILE A 132 12.21 15.53 5.58
N SER A 133 11.06 15.90 6.14
CA SER A 133 10.89 16.07 7.58
C SER A 133 10.91 14.74 8.33
N GLU A 134 11.12 14.78 9.65
CA GLU A 134 11.10 13.59 10.51
C GLU A 134 9.81 12.77 10.39
N ASP A 135 8.64 13.41 10.32
CA ASP A 135 7.36 12.70 10.26
C ASP A 135 6.97 12.21 8.86
N TYR A 136 7.90 12.27 7.88
CA TYR A 136 7.59 11.88 6.50
C TYR A 136 7.24 10.39 6.37
N ASN A 137 7.82 9.52 7.19
CA ASN A 137 7.48 8.09 7.20
C ASN A 137 6.06 7.79 7.72
N LYS A 138 5.44 8.71 8.45
CA LYS A 138 4.05 8.58 8.93
C LYS A 138 3.05 8.98 7.85
N VAL A 139 3.39 10.02 7.08
CA VAL A 139 2.56 10.49 5.96
C VAL A 139 2.71 9.59 4.74
N PHE A 140 3.93 9.15 4.44
CA PHE A 140 4.22 8.25 3.33
C PHE A 140 4.82 6.96 3.89
N VAL A 141 4.05 5.87 3.84
CA VAL A 141 4.48 4.57 4.34
C VAL A 141 5.43 3.94 3.32
N PHE A 142 6.64 3.62 3.75
CA PHE A 142 7.58 2.81 2.98
C PHE A 142 8.31 1.85 3.91
N ASP A 143 8.53 0.63 3.42
CA ASP A 143 9.23 -0.39 4.17
C ASP A 143 10.74 -0.25 4.02
N ILE A 144 11.45 -0.25 5.15
CA ILE A 144 12.91 -0.23 5.19
C ILE A 144 13.40 -1.66 5.26
N ALA A 145 13.98 -2.15 4.15
CA ALA A 145 14.48 -3.51 4.06
C ALA A 145 15.72 -3.76 4.93
N GLN A 146 16.61 -2.77 5.02
CA GLN A 146 17.85 -2.84 5.79
C GLN A 146 18.16 -1.48 6.40
N GLY A 147 18.70 -1.47 7.62
CA GLY A 147 19.04 -0.25 8.36
C GLY A 147 17.90 0.25 9.26
N ARG A 148 17.81 1.57 9.42
CA ARG A 148 16.80 2.22 10.25
C ARG A 148 16.38 3.56 9.66
N TYR A 149 15.23 4.05 10.10
CA TYR A 149 14.82 5.42 9.82
C TYR A 149 15.67 6.46 10.59
N PHE A 150 15.57 7.71 10.17
CA PHE A 150 16.23 8.83 10.81
C PHE A 150 15.76 9.00 12.26
N SER A 151 16.67 9.35 13.17
CA SER A 151 16.31 9.72 14.54
C SER A 151 16.12 11.24 14.66
N SER A 152 15.31 11.68 15.62
CA SER A 152 15.09 13.11 15.91
C SER A 152 16.40 13.83 16.24
N SER A 153 17.35 13.14 16.88
CA SER A 153 18.67 13.72 17.18
C SER A 153 19.48 13.96 15.91
N GLU A 154 19.46 13.04 14.95
CA GLU A 154 20.17 13.22 13.68
C GLU A 154 19.55 14.32 12.83
N PHE A 155 18.23 14.43 12.83
CA PHE A 155 17.51 15.51 12.16
C PHE A 155 17.89 16.88 12.75
N ASN A 156 17.85 17.02 14.08
CA ASN A 156 18.18 18.28 14.76
C ASN A 156 19.67 18.67 14.64
N ASN A 157 20.57 17.68 14.59
CA ASN A 157 22.01 17.93 14.46
C ASN A 157 22.48 18.03 13.00
N GLY A 158 21.61 17.81 12.02
CA GLY A 158 21.96 17.85 10.60
C GLY A 158 23.01 16.82 10.20
N VAL A 159 22.94 15.62 10.79
CA VAL A 159 23.89 14.53 10.49
C VAL A 159 23.71 14.09 9.03
N PRO A 160 24.80 13.88 8.26
CA PRO A 160 24.73 13.51 6.85
C PRO A 160 24.36 12.03 6.66
N VAL A 161 23.15 11.66 7.06
CA VAL A 161 22.55 10.34 6.82
C VAL A 161 21.54 10.42 5.68
N CYS A 162 21.44 9.37 4.88
CA CYS A 162 20.46 9.28 3.81
C CYS A 162 19.86 7.88 3.72
N ILE A 163 18.63 7.80 3.20
CA ILE A 163 17.97 6.54 2.87
C ILE A 163 17.97 6.45 1.35
N ILE A 164 18.43 5.31 0.83
CA ILE A 164 18.54 5.07 -0.62
C ILE A 164 17.51 4.06 -1.08
N GLY A 165 16.96 4.27 -2.28
CA GLY A 165 16.06 3.31 -2.90
C GLY A 165 16.81 2.05 -3.38
N ALA A 166 16.11 0.91 -3.41
CA ALA A 166 16.70 -0.38 -3.81
C ALA A 166 17.40 -0.36 -5.18
N ALA A 167 16.86 0.40 -6.14
CA ALA A 167 17.47 0.58 -7.46
C ALA A 167 18.79 1.36 -7.40
N VAL A 168 18.87 2.39 -6.55
CA VAL A 168 20.09 3.19 -6.35
C VAL A 168 21.14 2.34 -5.63
N ALA A 169 20.74 1.62 -4.58
CA ALA A 169 21.60 0.69 -3.85
C ALA A 169 22.21 -0.37 -4.78
N LYS A 170 21.40 -1.02 -5.62
CA LYS A 170 21.88 -2.05 -6.55
C LYS A 170 22.88 -1.53 -7.59
N ASN A 171 22.65 -0.33 -8.13
CA ASN A 171 23.50 0.25 -9.17
C ASN A 171 24.78 0.87 -8.62
N LEU A 172 24.76 1.43 -7.40
CA LEU A 172 25.95 2.01 -6.77
C LEU A 172 26.80 0.98 -6.03
N PHE A 173 26.16 0.08 -5.28
CA PHE A 173 26.83 -0.80 -4.32
C PHE A 173 26.93 -2.26 -4.75
N PHE A 174 26.28 -2.71 -5.82
CA PHE A 174 26.33 -4.08 -6.38
C PHE A 174 26.26 -5.25 -5.36
N GLN A 175 27.37 -5.59 -4.69
CA GLN A 175 27.48 -6.64 -3.66
C GLN A 175 28.03 -6.15 -2.31
N THR A 176 28.35 -4.86 -2.18
CA THR A 176 28.82 -4.25 -0.94
C THR A 176 27.62 -3.83 -0.09
N ASP A 177 27.76 -3.94 1.24
CA ASP A 177 26.75 -3.45 2.17
C ASP A 177 26.60 -1.92 2.01
N PRO A 178 25.41 -1.40 1.67
CA PRO A 178 25.17 0.03 1.56
C PRO A 178 25.07 0.75 2.92
N ILE A 179 25.05 0.01 4.04
CA ILE A 179 24.97 0.57 5.39
C ILE A 179 26.36 0.96 5.88
N GLY A 180 26.50 2.19 6.38
CA GLY A 180 27.74 2.77 6.93
C GLY A 180 27.56 3.37 8.31
#